data_AF-A0A0Q9M2P7-F1
#
_entry.id   AF-A0A0Q9M2P7-F1
#
_cell.length_a   1.000
_cell.length_b   1.000
_cell.length_c   1.000
_cell.angle_alpha   90.00
_cell.angle_beta   90.00
_cell.angle_gamma   90.00
#
_symmetry.space_group_name_H-M   'P 1'
#
loop_
_entity.id
_entity.type
_entity.pdbx_description
1 polymer ?
#
loop_
_entity_poly.entity_id
_entity_poly.type
_entity_poly.pdbx_seq_one_letter_code
_entity_poly.pdbx_strand_id
1 'polypeptide(L)'
;MAWPDMDDIGELVRSGRGIRAICVITWNADRIRPWVTAMNPDVLGDGSDWKTLSPDLDPIVVEALRGLTLTVNHNNTISAGFEKDQVVGVLLAMRDARIPIDADAMQGWALAHGWAGKNPERLAQYVRDINGGKRPRARHVLRADYIE
;
A
#
# COMPACT_ATOMS: atom_id res chain seq x y z
N MET A 1 -1.39 -15.20 -18.38
CA MET A 1 -0.53 -14.01 -18.21
C MET A 1 0.22 -14.20 -16.92
N ALA A 2 1.55 -14.08 -16.95
CA ALA A 2 2.35 -13.99 -15.74
C ALA A 2 2.47 -12.49 -15.38
N TRP A 3 2.08 -12.11 -14.17
CA TRP A 3 2.08 -10.71 -13.73
C TRP A 3 3.48 -10.32 -13.24
N PRO A 4 4.16 -9.38 -13.91
CA PRO A 4 5.57 -9.10 -13.67
C PRO A 4 5.85 -8.16 -12.49
N ASP A 5 4.86 -7.44 -11.97
CA ASP A 5 5.04 -6.49 -10.85
C ASP A 5 3.77 -6.25 -9.99
N MET A 6 3.94 -5.44 -8.94
CA MET A 6 2.89 -5.08 -7.98
C MET A 6 1.72 -4.29 -8.58
N ASP A 7 1.97 -3.44 -9.57
CA ASP A 7 0.92 -2.62 -10.19
C ASP A 7 -0.01 -3.52 -11.02
N ASP A 8 0.58 -4.47 -11.76
CA ASP A 8 -0.16 -5.48 -12.53
C ASP A 8 -0.99 -6.42 -11.64
N ILE A 9 -0.48 -6.76 -10.45
CA ILE A 9 -1.25 -7.52 -9.44
C ILE A 9 -2.46 -6.71 -8.97
N GLY A 10 -2.29 -5.41 -8.71
CA GLY A 10 -3.39 -4.53 -8.30
C GLY A 10 -4.53 -4.49 -9.32
N GLU A 11 -4.22 -4.29 -10.60
CA GLU A 11 -5.23 -4.26 -11.66
C GLU A 11 -5.92 -5.62 -11.89
N LEU A 12 -5.19 -6.73 -11.69
CA LEU A 12 -5.80 -8.07 -11.73
C LEU A 12 -6.86 -8.24 -10.63
N VAL A 13 -6.50 -7.93 -9.38
CA VAL A 13 -7.38 -8.08 -8.21
C VAL A 13 -8.65 -7.24 -8.39
N ARG A 14 -8.53 -6.04 -8.99
CA ARG A 14 -9.68 -5.18 -9.29
C ARG A 14 -10.66 -5.81 -10.28
N SER A 15 -10.14 -6.50 -11.30
CA SER A 15 -10.95 -7.04 -12.40
C SER A 15 -11.53 -8.42 -12.10
N GLY A 16 -10.95 -9.12 -11.13
CA GLY A 16 -11.25 -10.51 -10.83
C GLY A 16 -12.31 -10.72 -9.76
N ARG A 17 -13.59 -10.63 -10.13
CA ARG A 17 -14.65 -11.16 -9.24
C ARG A 17 -14.50 -12.67 -9.11
N GLY A 18 -14.24 -13.16 -7.90
CA GLY A 18 -14.17 -14.59 -7.59
C GLY A 18 -12.80 -15.25 -7.80
N ILE A 19 -11.71 -14.47 -7.95
CA ILE A 19 -10.35 -15.03 -7.88
C ILE A 19 -10.12 -15.60 -6.47
N ARG A 20 -9.72 -16.87 -6.41
CA ARG A 20 -9.41 -17.57 -5.15
C ARG A 20 -7.91 -17.76 -4.91
N ALA A 21 -7.12 -17.72 -5.97
CA ALA A 21 -5.68 -17.88 -5.93
C ALA A 21 -5.06 -17.20 -7.16
N ILE A 22 -3.82 -16.72 -7.02
CA ILE A 22 -3.02 -16.15 -8.10
C ILE A 22 -1.67 -16.87 -8.07
N CYS A 23 -1.19 -17.29 -9.24
CA CYS A 23 0.18 -17.76 -9.42
C CYS A 23 0.97 -16.65 -10.11
N VAL A 24 1.98 -16.12 -9.42
CA VAL A 24 2.82 -15.03 -9.91
C VAL A 24 4.15 -15.61 -10.37
N ILE A 25 4.53 -15.32 -11.62
CA ILE A 25 5.83 -15.66 -12.17
C ILE A 25 6.52 -14.34 -12.50
N THR A 26 7.62 -14.06 -11.82
CA THR A 26 8.43 -12.88 -12.06
C THR A 26 9.81 -13.27 -12.57
N TRP A 27 10.37 -12.37 -13.39
CA TRP A 27 11.73 -12.37 -13.89
C TRP A 27 12.61 -11.37 -13.14
N ASN A 28 12.01 -10.59 -12.23
CA ASN A 28 12.68 -9.64 -11.35
C ASN A 28 12.06 -9.72 -9.96
N ALA A 29 12.74 -10.41 -9.05
CA ALA A 29 12.27 -10.63 -7.68
C ALA A 29 12.07 -9.32 -6.91
N ASP A 30 12.93 -8.33 -7.12
CA ASP A 30 12.92 -7.09 -6.35
C ASP A 30 11.66 -6.24 -6.59
N ARG A 31 11.05 -6.34 -7.78
CA ARG A 31 9.81 -5.62 -8.10
C ARG A 31 8.59 -6.11 -7.34
N ILE A 32 8.61 -7.34 -6.81
CA ILE A 32 7.49 -7.92 -6.07
C ILE A 32 7.85 -8.32 -4.63
N ARG A 33 9.14 -8.23 -4.26
CA ARG A 33 9.64 -8.60 -2.93
C ARG A 33 8.85 -7.97 -1.77
N PRO A 34 8.45 -6.69 -1.82
CA PRO A 34 7.62 -6.11 -0.75
C PRO A 34 6.25 -6.79 -0.62
N TRP A 35 5.61 -7.11 -1.74
CA TRP A 35 4.35 -7.87 -1.75
C TRP A 35 4.54 -9.31 -1.29
N VAL A 36 5.60 -10.01 -1.73
CA VAL A 36 5.91 -11.37 -1.27
C VAL A 36 6.14 -11.40 0.24
N THR A 37 6.87 -10.41 0.76
CA THR A 37 7.11 -10.26 2.21
C THR A 37 5.79 -10.09 2.97
N ALA A 38 4.91 -9.22 2.50
CA ALA A 38 3.65 -8.93 3.18
C ALA A 38 2.59 -10.04 3.02
N MET A 39 2.50 -10.65 1.83
CA MET A 39 1.53 -11.70 1.50
C MET A 39 1.94 -13.07 2.07
N ASN A 40 3.25 -13.29 2.22
CA ASN A 40 3.84 -14.58 2.60
C ASN A 40 3.26 -15.76 1.79
N PRO A 41 3.39 -15.75 0.45
CA PRO A 41 2.79 -16.76 -0.40
C PRO A 41 3.52 -18.11 -0.32
N ASP A 42 2.85 -19.18 -0.73
CA ASP A 42 3.51 -20.47 -0.96
C ASP A 42 4.51 -20.35 -2.11
N VAL A 43 5.77 -20.70 -1.83
CA VAL A 43 6.85 -20.66 -2.81
C VAL A 43 6.93 -22.00 -3.56
N LEU A 44 6.74 -21.94 -4.87
CA LEU A 44 6.92 -23.09 -5.76
C LEU A 44 8.32 -23.03 -6.39
N GLY A 45 9.21 -23.96 -6.04
CA GLY A 45 10.58 -24.02 -6.54
C GLY A 45 11.64 -24.00 -5.43
N ASP A 46 12.87 -23.61 -5.75
CA ASP A 46 13.99 -23.60 -4.78
C ASP A 46 13.93 -22.44 -3.76
N GLY A 47 13.10 -21.43 -4.04
CA GLY A 47 12.87 -20.26 -3.19
C GLY A 47 14.11 -19.40 -2.92
N SER A 48 15.18 -19.57 -3.71
CA SER A 48 16.46 -18.89 -3.50
C SER A 48 16.32 -17.37 -3.50
N ASP A 49 15.53 -16.83 -4.42
CA ASP A 49 15.22 -15.40 -4.52
C ASP A 49 14.51 -14.84 -3.29
N TRP A 50 13.81 -15.66 -2.51
CA TRP A 50 12.95 -15.23 -1.39
C TRP A 50 13.59 -15.42 -0.01
N LYS A 51 14.87 -15.84 0.04
CA LYS A 51 15.63 -15.95 1.30
C LYS A 51 15.84 -14.60 1.98
N THR A 52 15.94 -13.53 1.17
CA THR A 52 16.05 -12.16 1.66
C THR A 52 14.71 -11.47 1.44
N LEU A 53 13.98 -11.20 2.51
CA LEU A 53 12.73 -10.46 2.43
C LEU A 53 12.96 -8.95 2.56
N SER A 54 11.94 -8.16 2.23
CA SER A 54 11.95 -6.74 2.55
C SER A 54 11.95 -6.57 4.08
N PRO A 55 12.53 -5.48 4.62
CA PRO A 55 12.39 -5.17 6.04
C PRO A 55 10.92 -5.03 6.44
N ASP A 56 10.59 -5.43 7.66
CA ASP A 56 9.26 -5.24 8.21
C ASP A 56 8.91 -3.75 8.32
N LEU A 57 7.64 -3.43 8.06
CA LEU A 57 7.10 -2.10 8.34
C LEU A 57 7.10 -1.85 9.86
N ASP A 58 7.35 -0.60 10.25
CA ASP A 58 7.20 -0.17 11.64
C ASP A 58 5.79 -0.53 12.14
N PRO A 59 5.63 -1.12 13.34
CA PRO A 59 4.33 -1.52 13.88
C PRO A 59 3.29 -0.39 13.88
N ILE A 60 3.71 0.86 14.08
CA ILE A 60 2.82 2.03 14.05
C ILE A 60 2.30 2.26 12.62
N VAL A 61 3.14 2.07 11.60
CA VAL A 61 2.75 2.16 10.19
C VAL A 61 1.76 1.05 9.85
N VAL A 62 2.00 -0.17 10.34
CA VAL A 62 1.08 -1.29 10.14
C VAL A 62 -0.29 -0.99 10.76
N GLU A 63 -0.35 -0.49 11.99
CA GLU A 63 -1.63 -0.13 12.62
C GLU A 63 -2.35 1.01 11.90
N ALA A 64 -1.62 2.02 11.42
CA ALA A 64 -2.20 3.09 10.59
C ALA A 64 -2.80 2.54 9.29
N LEU A 65 -2.12 1.59 8.63
CA LEU A 65 -2.60 0.93 7.43
C LEU A 65 -3.81 0.03 7.67
N ARG A 66 -3.86 -0.69 8.81
CA ARG A 66 -5.08 -1.41 9.24
C ARG A 66 -6.25 -0.46 9.41
N GLY A 67 -6.03 0.67 10.08
CA GLY A 67 -7.04 1.72 10.23
C GLY A 67 -7.56 2.23 8.89
N LEU A 68 -6.66 2.59 7.97
CA LEU A 68 -7.03 3.04 6.62
C LEU A 68 -7.79 1.97 5.82
N THR A 69 -7.41 0.70 5.96
CA THR A 69 -8.08 -0.42 5.28
C THR A 69 -9.53 -0.59 5.75
N LEU A 70 -9.83 -0.21 7.00
CA LEU A 70 -11.20 -0.24 7.53
C LEU A 70 -12.03 0.99 7.14
N THR A 71 -11.38 2.14 6.89
CA THR A 71 -12.09 3.42 6.64
C THR A 71 -12.22 3.77 5.16
N VAL A 72 -11.25 3.36 4.34
CA VAL A 72 -11.26 3.63 2.90
C VAL A 72 -12.19 2.65 2.21
N ASN A 73 -13.14 3.17 1.43
CA ASN A 73 -13.88 2.34 0.49
C ASN A 73 -12.95 1.92 -0.65
N HIS A 74 -12.49 0.68 -0.67
CA HIS A 74 -11.55 0.18 -1.68
C HIS A 74 -12.10 0.18 -3.11
N ASN A 75 -13.41 0.39 -3.31
CA ASN A 75 -14.00 0.62 -4.64
C ASN A 75 -13.80 2.06 -5.15
N ASN A 76 -13.46 3.00 -4.26
CA ASN A 76 -13.19 4.38 -4.60
C ASN A 76 -11.70 4.60 -4.84
N THR A 77 -11.36 5.63 -5.63
CA THR A 77 -9.96 6.03 -5.80
C THR A 77 -9.50 6.86 -4.61
N ILE A 78 -8.25 6.65 -4.18
CA ILE A 78 -7.60 7.53 -3.20
C ILE A 78 -6.96 8.78 -3.85
N SER A 79 -7.28 9.09 -5.12
CA SER A 79 -6.70 10.24 -5.83
C SER A 79 -7.43 11.56 -5.57
N ALA A 80 -8.66 11.51 -5.07
CA ALA A 80 -9.52 12.66 -4.78
C ALA A 80 -10.53 12.32 -3.69
N GLY A 81 -11.26 13.33 -3.22
CA GLY A 81 -12.37 13.13 -2.28
C GLY A 81 -11.94 12.74 -0.87
N PHE A 82 -12.86 12.10 -0.16
CA PHE A 82 -12.74 11.79 1.26
C PHE A 82 -11.64 10.76 1.55
N GLU A 83 -11.56 9.70 0.73
CA GLU A 83 -10.55 8.65 0.85
C GLU A 83 -9.14 9.21 0.71
N LYS A 84 -8.93 10.11 -0.26
CA LYS A 84 -7.67 10.84 -0.41
C LYS A 84 -7.34 11.63 0.85
N ASP A 85 -8.30 12.41 1.35
CA ASP A 85 -8.08 13.29 2.51
C ASP A 85 -7.71 12.48 3.76
N GLN A 86 -8.34 11.32 3.99
CA GLN A 86 -7.95 10.40 5.06
C GLN A 86 -6.55 9.83 4.88
N VAL A 87 -6.25 9.25 3.71
CA VAL A 87 -4.94 8.63 3.44
C VAL A 87 -3.82 9.66 3.59
N VAL A 88 -3.93 10.80 2.91
CA VAL A 88 -2.91 11.86 2.97
C VAL A 88 -2.78 12.43 4.38
N GLY A 89 -3.88 12.60 5.12
CA GLY A 89 -3.85 13.08 6.49
C GLY A 89 -3.05 12.16 7.41
N VAL A 90 -3.28 10.84 7.33
CA VAL A 90 -2.55 9.83 8.10
C VAL A 90 -1.05 9.80 7.72
N LEU A 91 -0.73 9.85 6.43
CA LEU A 91 0.67 9.89 5.97
C LEU A 91 1.41 11.15 6.44
N LEU A 92 0.76 12.32 6.41
CA LEU A 92 1.35 13.56 6.90
C LEU A 92 1.55 13.51 8.42
N ALA A 93 0.61 12.95 9.18
CA ALA A 93 0.76 12.78 10.62
C ALA A 93 1.96 11.88 10.96
N MET A 94 2.16 10.78 10.24
CA MET A 94 3.34 9.91 10.42
C MET A 94 4.64 10.66 10.10
N ARG A 95 4.68 11.42 9.00
CA ARG A 95 5.83 12.26 8.65
C ARG A 95 6.14 13.30 9.73
N ASP A 96 5.12 13.98 10.25
CA ASP A 96 5.27 15.01 11.27
C ASP A 96 5.74 14.41 12.61
N ALA A 97 5.31 13.19 12.92
CA ALA A 97 5.80 12.39 14.04
C ALA A 97 7.21 11.76 13.81
N ARG A 98 7.81 11.98 12.63
CA ARG A 98 9.10 11.40 12.20
C ARG A 98 9.14 9.87 12.20
N ILE A 99 7.98 9.24 11.99
CA ILE A 99 7.90 7.80 11.79
C ILE A 99 8.33 7.49 10.35
N PRO A 100 9.33 6.61 10.14
CA PRO A 100 9.77 6.26 8.80
C PRO A 100 8.68 5.49 8.06
N ILE A 101 8.41 5.91 6.83
CA ILE A 101 7.46 5.25 5.93
C ILE A 101 8.18 4.88 4.62
N ASP A 102 8.00 3.64 4.18
CA ASP A 102 8.60 3.11 2.94
C ASP A 102 7.52 2.88 1.88
N ALA A 103 7.72 3.46 0.70
CA ALA A 103 6.69 3.47 -0.34
C ALA A 103 6.39 2.07 -0.87
N ASP A 104 7.43 1.28 -1.13
CA ASP A 104 7.29 -0.01 -1.80
C ASP A 104 6.77 -1.07 -0.81
N ALA A 105 7.23 -1.04 0.45
CA ALA A 105 6.71 -1.85 1.54
C ALA A 105 5.22 -1.55 1.83
N MET A 106 4.82 -0.28 1.86
CA MET A 106 3.42 0.08 2.07
C MET A 106 2.53 -0.32 0.89
N GLN A 107 3.03 -0.24 -0.36
CA GLN A 107 2.32 -0.75 -1.54
C GLN A 107 2.16 -2.27 -1.48
N GLY A 108 3.23 -3.00 -1.17
CA GLY A 108 3.19 -4.45 -1.01
C GLY A 108 2.21 -4.88 0.08
N TRP A 109 2.22 -4.18 1.22
CA TRP A 109 1.27 -4.38 2.30
C TRP A 109 -0.17 -4.13 1.86
N ALA A 110 -0.45 -3.00 1.20
CA ALA A 110 -1.80 -2.66 0.75
C ALA A 110 -2.38 -3.73 -0.21
N LEU A 111 -1.57 -4.20 -1.16
CA LEU A 111 -1.95 -5.29 -2.07
C LEU A 111 -2.27 -6.59 -1.33
N ALA A 112 -1.43 -6.98 -0.37
CA ALA A 112 -1.66 -8.17 0.45
C ALA A 112 -2.95 -8.06 1.30
N HIS A 113 -3.40 -6.84 1.59
CA HIS A 113 -4.58 -6.55 2.42
C HIS A 113 -5.80 -6.09 1.60
N GLY A 114 -5.87 -6.47 0.32
CA GLY A 114 -7.07 -6.36 -0.50
C GLY A 114 -7.30 -5.01 -1.15
N TRP A 115 -6.33 -4.10 -1.10
CA TRP A 115 -6.36 -2.89 -1.92
C TRP A 115 -6.12 -3.29 -3.38
N ALA A 116 -6.86 -2.68 -4.30
CA ALA A 116 -6.88 -3.09 -5.70
C ALA A 116 -6.80 -1.90 -6.67
N GLY A 117 -6.57 -2.22 -7.94
CA GLY A 117 -6.37 -1.24 -9.02
C GLY A 117 -5.15 -0.38 -8.76
N LYS A 118 -5.25 0.91 -9.11
CA LYS A 118 -4.20 1.90 -8.88
C LYS A 118 -4.06 2.40 -7.45
N ASN A 119 -4.90 1.96 -6.50
CA ASN A 119 -4.85 2.50 -5.14
C ASN A 119 -3.53 2.17 -4.40
N PRO A 120 -2.98 0.94 -4.46
CA PRO A 120 -1.67 0.63 -3.89
C PRO A 120 -0.52 1.44 -4.50
N GLU A 121 -0.48 1.55 -5.85
CA GLU A 121 0.48 2.38 -6.57
C GLU A 121 0.36 3.86 -6.11
N ARG A 122 -0.87 4.34 -5.99
CA ARG A 122 -1.15 5.71 -5.57
C ARG A 122 -0.74 5.98 -4.13
N LEU A 123 -0.87 5.00 -3.24
CA LEU A 123 -0.38 5.07 -1.86
C LEU A 123 1.14 5.24 -1.84
N ALA A 124 1.87 4.38 -2.56
CA ALA A 124 3.33 4.52 -2.71
C ALA A 124 3.71 5.89 -3.28
N GLN A 125 2.99 6.39 -4.27
CA GLN A 125 3.27 7.71 -4.84
C GLN A 125 3.12 8.83 -3.80
N TYR A 126 2.10 8.79 -2.93
CA TYR A 126 1.98 9.75 -1.85
C TYR A 126 3.13 9.65 -0.85
N VAL A 127 3.56 8.44 -0.50
CA VAL A 127 4.71 8.23 0.39
C VAL A 127 5.98 8.81 -0.23
N ARG A 128 6.27 8.53 -1.51
CA ARG A 128 7.42 9.08 -2.24
C ARG A 128 7.39 10.60 -2.28
N ASP A 129 6.23 11.19 -2.57
CA ASP A 129 6.06 12.64 -2.59
C ASP A 129 6.32 13.28 -1.21
N ILE A 130 5.81 12.65 -0.15
CA ILE A 130 5.95 13.10 1.24
C ILE A 130 7.39 12.99 1.72
N ASN A 131 8.04 11.85 1.46
CA ASN A 131 9.46 11.63 1.76
C ASN A 131 10.35 12.60 0.96
N GLY A 132 9.97 12.91 -0.29
CA GLY A 132 10.61 13.92 -1.14
C GLY A 132 10.34 15.37 -0.72
N GLY A 133 9.67 15.59 0.41
CA GLY A 133 9.48 16.92 0.98
C GLY A 133 8.09 17.52 0.72
N LYS A 134 7.34 17.03 -0.27
CA LYS A 134 6.04 17.60 -0.64
C LYS A 134 5.00 17.39 0.47
N ARG A 135 4.02 18.29 0.55
CA ARG A 135 2.87 18.13 1.44
C ARG A 135 1.59 18.17 0.60
N PRO A 136 1.11 17.01 0.11
CA PRO A 136 -0.12 16.96 -0.66
C PRO A 136 -1.28 17.57 0.14
N ARG A 137 -2.14 18.35 -0.52
CA ARG A 137 -3.29 18.97 0.15
C ARG A 137 -4.29 17.90 0.56
N ALA A 138 -4.67 17.89 1.82
CA ALA A 138 -5.80 17.14 2.37
C ALA A 138 -6.72 18.12 3.13
N ARG A 139 -8.03 17.91 3.06
CA ARG A 139 -8.96 18.60 3.95
C ARG A 139 -8.90 17.96 5.33
N HIS A 140 -8.88 18.77 6.38
CA HIS A 140 -8.99 18.25 7.74
C HIS A 140 -10.37 17.62 7.95
N VAL A 141 -10.40 16.34 8.34
CA VAL A 141 -11.64 15.62 8.69
C VAL A 141 -12.24 16.18 9.99
N LEU A 142 -11.40 16.68 10.90
CA LEU A 142 -11.79 17.42 12.10
C LEU A 142 -11.16 18.80 12.03
N ARG A 143 -12.00 19.83 11.99
CA ARG A 143 -11.52 21.21 12.09
C ARG A 143 -11.13 21.49 13.55
N ALA A 144 -10.17 22.40 13.73
CA ALA A 144 -9.70 22.80 15.06
C ALA A 144 -10.80 23.43 15.92
N ASP A 145 -11.90 23.87 15.32
CA ASP A 145 -13.08 24.46 15.96
C ASP A 145 -14.15 23.42 16.36
N TYR A 146 -13.88 22.11 16.24
CA TYR A 146 -14.87 21.06 16.57
C TYR A 146 -15.09 20.85 18.07
N ILE A 147 -14.18 21.33 18.93
CA ILE A 147 -14.33 21.32 20.39
C ILE A 147 -14.61 22.76 20.82
N GLU A 148 -15.89 23.11 21.00
CA GLU A 148 -16.33 24.24 21.82
C GLU A 148 -16.63 23.78 23.25
#